data_AF-A0A923MZN8-F1
#
_entry.id   AF-A0A923MZN8-F1
#
_cell.length_a   1.000
_cell.length_b   1.000
_cell.length_c   1.000
_cell.angle_alpha   90.00
_cell.angle_beta   90.00
_cell.angle_gamma   90.00
#
_symmetry.space_group_name_H-M   'P 1'
#
loop_
_entity.id
_entity.type
_entity.pdbx_description
1 polymer ?
#
loop_
_entity_poly.entity_id
_entity_poly.type
_entity_poly.pdbx_seq_one_letter_code
_entity_poly.pdbx_strand_id
1 'polypeptide(L)'
;MKISIKNEISYLEIEKAYKVLKKSSNVDLYIPANITGKQLGIYSEIIQLIITWSRLSTGKLYIHYNSTTLELEDKIDVMFNRYWNFVAGCMGYKNGIYLLDQTEVSAIVAKVIKERTKFFKLNENWKKGTNSFIPSVQHSANPFPSAFYFSNGTLKSKKEIIELSKNILIDISKSYISGTSTFVLEHYDKLIGEIIFELIENTHYWSQSDYSNKTFPTGLRGLVFSSHHGNKETLLNNCKDDKPLYEYISNLITNNVADNVIVEISVFDSGSGLASKWSKKDISDFNSKDVIYEAIIDCLIKNNTSDKTSSYERGFGLHNMMKLLGDRKGFLKLRTNGLKLVRDFQKKPFNGYIENNREDYKLDDWHSIQNKAIPTYKTEGTMFSIFLPIQIN
;
A
#
# COMPACT_ATOMS: atom_id res chain seq x y z
N MET A 1 -10.58 2.48 -24.19
CA MET A 1 -11.11 3.37 -23.10
C MET A 1 -9.92 4.01 -22.40
N LYS A 2 -10.11 5.03 -21.54
CA LYS A 2 -8.99 5.64 -20.80
C LYS A 2 -9.30 5.92 -19.33
N ILE A 3 -8.27 5.83 -18.51
CA ILE A 3 -8.22 6.31 -17.13
C ILE A 3 -7.14 7.38 -17.07
N SER A 4 -7.45 8.54 -16.48
CA SER A 4 -6.48 9.60 -16.26
C SER A 4 -6.40 9.88 -14.77
N ILE A 5 -5.23 9.62 -14.19
CA ILE A 5 -4.90 10.04 -12.85
C ILE A 5 -4.56 11.52 -12.93
N LYS A 6 -5.34 12.35 -12.23
CA LYS A 6 -5.13 13.80 -12.19
C LYS A 6 -4.10 14.17 -11.13
N ASN A 7 -3.55 15.38 -11.22
CA ASN A 7 -2.65 15.90 -10.19
C ASN A 7 -3.36 15.97 -8.83
N GLU A 8 -4.61 16.44 -8.77
CA GLU A 8 -5.44 16.48 -7.56
C GLU A 8 -6.51 15.39 -7.57
N ILE A 9 -6.07 14.13 -7.61
CA ILE A 9 -7.00 12.99 -7.61
C ILE A 9 -7.63 12.79 -6.23
N SER A 10 -8.91 12.43 -6.22
CA SER A 10 -9.70 12.07 -5.03
C SER A 10 -9.91 10.56 -4.93
N TYR A 11 -10.23 10.06 -3.74
CA TYR A 11 -10.66 8.67 -3.51
C TYR A 11 -11.85 8.30 -4.40
N LEU A 12 -12.83 9.20 -4.54
CA LEU A 12 -13.99 8.97 -5.40
C LEU A 12 -13.63 8.89 -6.90
N GLU A 13 -12.59 9.58 -7.36
CA GLU A 13 -12.10 9.44 -8.72
C GLU A 13 -11.35 8.12 -8.94
N ILE A 14 -10.59 7.65 -7.95
CA ILE A 14 -9.98 6.32 -7.98
C ILE A 14 -11.06 5.23 -8.09
N GLU A 15 -12.14 5.35 -7.32
CA GLU A 15 -13.31 4.47 -7.38
C GLU A 15 -13.99 4.47 -8.76
N LYS A 16 -14.07 5.64 -9.42
CA LYS A 16 -14.55 5.74 -10.80
C LYS A 16 -13.60 5.05 -11.78
N ALA A 17 -12.29 5.11 -11.57
CA ALA A 17 -11.30 4.47 -12.42
C ALA A 17 -11.46 2.94 -12.44
N TYR A 18 -11.67 2.29 -11.28
CA TYR A 18 -11.95 0.85 -11.26
C TYR A 18 -13.23 0.46 -12.01
N LYS A 19 -14.27 1.31 -11.99
CA LYS A 19 -15.48 1.09 -12.79
C LYS A 19 -15.19 1.14 -14.30
N VAL A 20 -14.19 1.89 -14.74
CA VAL A 20 -13.74 1.90 -16.14
C VAL A 20 -13.00 0.60 -16.46
N LEU A 21 -12.09 0.14 -15.58
CA LEU A 21 -11.39 -1.15 -15.76
C LEU A 21 -12.36 -2.32 -15.88
N LYS A 22 -13.47 -2.30 -15.14
CA LYS A 22 -14.49 -3.35 -15.25
C LYS A 22 -15.11 -3.46 -16.65
N LYS A 23 -15.21 -2.35 -17.38
CA LYS A 23 -15.96 -2.29 -18.65
C LYS A 23 -15.16 -2.72 -19.88
N SER A 24 -13.83 -2.75 -19.78
CA SER A 24 -12.96 -3.03 -20.92
C SER A 24 -11.64 -3.62 -20.44
N SER A 25 -11.15 -4.63 -21.14
CA SER A 25 -9.78 -5.14 -21.01
C SER A 25 -8.76 -4.31 -21.80
N ASN A 26 -9.19 -3.33 -22.59
CA ASN A 26 -8.32 -2.40 -23.30
C ASN A 26 -8.56 -0.97 -22.82
N VAL A 27 -7.85 -0.59 -21.76
CA VAL A 27 -7.93 0.71 -21.11
C VAL A 27 -6.54 1.32 -21.01
N ASP A 28 -6.33 2.47 -21.64
CA ASP A 28 -5.09 3.23 -21.49
C ASP A 28 -5.05 3.93 -20.14
N LEU A 29 -3.88 3.95 -19.51
CA LEU A 29 -3.66 4.65 -18.24
C LEU A 29 -2.79 5.87 -18.48
N TYR A 30 -3.28 7.05 -18.11
CA TYR A 30 -2.55 8.30 -18.15
C TYR A 30 -2.16 8.67 -16.71
N ILE A 31 -0.86 8.83 -16.45
CA ILE A 31 -0.34 9.22 -15.14
C ILE A 31 0.30 10.62 -15.20
N PRO A 32 0.15 11.44 -14.14
CA PRO A 32 0.70 12.77 -14.11
C PRO A 32 2.18 12.72 -13.72
N ALA A 33 2.94 13.73 -14.15
CA ALA A 33 4.33 13.89 -13.71
C ALA A 33 4.44 14.06 -12.19
N ASN A 34 3.43 14.69 -11.58
CA ASN A 34 3.34 14.89 -10.14
C ASN A 34 1.88 14.85 -9.66
N ILE A 35 1.68 14.42 -8.41
CA ILE A 35 0.41 14.54 -7.70
C ILE A 35 0.56 15.71 -6.73
N THR A 36 -0.45 16.56 -6.69
CA THR A 36 -0.53 17.72 -5.81
C THR A 36 -1.54 17.43 -4.70
N GLY A 37 -1.18 17.82 -3.48
CA GLY A 37 -1.98 17.57 -2.28
C GLY A 37 -1.28 16.63 -1.30
N LYS A 38 -1.62 16.78 -0.02
CA LYS A 38 -1.11 15.96 1.08
C LYS A 38 -2.19 14.97 1.57
N GLN A 39 -2.99 14.44 0.65
CA GLN A 39 -4.09 13.57 1.02
C GLN A 39 -3.55 12.29 1.70
N LEU A 40 -4.09 11.96 2.87
CA LEU A 40 -3.71 10.76 3.61
C LEU A 40 -4.11 9.52 2.79
N GLY A 41 -3.22 8.54 2.62
CA GLY A 41 -3.52 7.25 1.96
C GLY A 41 -3.64 7.26 0.43
N ILE A 42 -3.69 8.43 -0.23
CA ILE A 42 -4.05 8.50 -1.65
C ILE A 42 -3.04 7.79 -2.56
N TYR A 43 -1.75 7.84 -2.20
CA TYR A 43 -0.71 7.26 -3.03
C TYR A 43 -0.79 5.73 -3.08
N SER A 44 -1.08 5.12 -1.93
CA SER A 44 -1.28 3.69 -1.79
C SER A 44 -2.47 3.25 -2.64
N GLU A 45 -3.56 4.00 -2.63
CA GLU A 45 -4.74 3.76 -3.46
C GLU A 45 -4.43 3.79 -4.97
N ILE A 46 -3.57 4.72 -5.39
CA ILE A 46 -3.10 4.85 -6.78
C ILE A 46 -2.20 3.68 -7.18
N ILE A 47 -1.28 3.28 -6.30
CA ILE A 47 -0.43 2.10 -6.50
C ILE A 47 -1.30 0.87 -6.75
N GLN A 48 -2.36 0.66 -5.95
CA GLN A 48 -3.27 -0.47 -6.15
C GLN A 48 -4.03 -0.39 -7.47
N LEU A 49 -4.42 0.82 -7.89
CA LEU A 49 -5.09 1.04 -9.17
C LEU A 49 -4.16 0.71 -10.35
N ILE A 50 -2.91 1.13 -10.28
CA ILE A 50 -1.88 0.84 -11.28
C ILE A 50 -1.63 -0.66 -11.38
N ILE A 51 -1.47 -1.34 -10.23
CA ILE A 51 -1.31 -2.80 -10.17
C ILE A 51 -2.50 -3.49 -10.84
N THR A 52 -3.71 -3.13 -10.45
CA THR A 52 -4.94 -3.71 -11.01
C THR A 52 -5.06 -3.45 -12.50
N TRP A 53 -4.81 -2.21 -12.95
CA TRP A 53 -4.80 -1.85 -14.36
C TRP A 53 -3.82 -2.72 -15.15
N SER A 54 -2.58 -2.86 -14.69
CA SER A 54 -1.56 -3.62 -15.42
C SER A 54 -1.92 -5.10 -15.57
N ARG A 55 -2.69 -5.66 -14.65
CA ARG A 55 -3.11 -7.06 -14.67
C ARG A 55 -4.32 -7.28 -15.57
N LEU A 56 -5.29 -6.39 -15.51
CA LEU A 56 -6.59 -6.54 -16.19
C LEU A 56 -6.64 -5.87 -17.57
N SER A 57 -5.72 -4.95 -17.86
CA SER A 57 -5.70 -4.17 -19.09
C SER A 57 -4.54 -4.53 -20.01
N THR A 58 -4.82 -4.55 -21.32
CA THR A 58 -3.83 -4.56 -22.41
C THR A 58 -3.55 -3.16 -22.96
N GLY A 59 -4.22 -2.12 -22.43
CA GLY A 59 -3.99 -0.74 -22.87
C GLY A 59 -2.63 -0.20 -22.46
N LYS A 60 -2.22 0.93 -23.02
CA LYS A 60 -0.88 1.52 -22.90
C LYS A 60 -0.75 2.43 -21.68
N LEU A 61 0.48 2.59 -21.17
CA LEU A 61 0.79 3.61 -20.18
C LEU A 61 1.22 4.91 -20.88
N TYR A 62 0.57 6.02 -20.56
CA TYR A 62 0.89 7.36 -21.04
C TYR A 62 1.42 8.24 -19.90
N ILE A 63 2.56 8.89 -20.12
CA ILE A 63 3.17 9.85 -19.17
C ILE A 63 2.99 11.29 -19.65
N HIS A 64 3.02 12.24 -18.71
CA HIS A 64 2.70 13.65 -18.92
C HIS A 64 3.80 14.47 -19.61
N TYR A 65 4.36 13.97 -20.71
CA TYR A 65 5.36 14.68 -21.52
C TYR A 65 5.11 14.46 -23.02
N ASN A 66 5.69 15.32 -23.87
CA ASN A 66 5.77 15.15 -25.33
C ASN A 66 7.23 15.00 -25.78
N SER A 67 7.48 14.50 -26.99
CA SER A 67 8.83 14.33 -27.55
C SER A 67 9.60 15.64 -27.66
N THR A 68 8.90 16.77 -27.83
CA THR A 68 9.49 18.13 -27.87
C THR A 68 9.80 18.71 -26.50
N THR A 69 9.57 17.96 -25.41
CA THR A 69 9.88 18.44 -24.05
C THR A 69 11.39 18.60 -23.89
N LEU A 70 11.83 19.83 -23.60
CA LEU A 70 13.23 20.09 -23.24
C LEU A 70 13.66 19.21 -22.06
N GLU A 71 14.87 18.64 -22.14
CA GLU A 71 15.45 17.77 -21.10
C GLU A 71 14.54 16.58 -20.76
N LEU A 72 13.98 15.94 -21.79
CA LEU A 72 12.99 14.87 -21.63
C LEU A 72 13.51 13.72 -20.76
N GLU A 73 14.73 13.25 -20.99
CA GLU A 73 15.30 12.14 -20.22
C GLU A 73 15.43 12.50 -18.73
N ASP A 74 15.90 13.70 -18.41
CA ASP A 74 16.03 14.17 -17.02
C ASP A 74 14.65 14.30 -16.35
N LYS A 75 13.65 14.80 -17.08
CA LYS A 75 12.27 14.87 -16.60
C LYS A 75 11.67 13.49 -16.37
N ILE A 76 11.97 12.52 -17.23
CA ILE A 76 11.56 11.12 -17.04
C ILE A 76 12.24 10.54 -15.79
N ASP A 77 13.55 10.76 -15.59
CA ASP A 77 14.22 10.34 -14.35
C ASP A 77 13.53 10.94 -13.13
N VAL A 78 13.34 12.26 -13.09
CA VAL A 78 12.66 12.95 -11.99
C VAL A 78 11.23 12.44 -11.78
N MET A 79 10.50 12.14 -12.85
CA MET A 79 9.13 11.60 -12.78
C MET A 79 9.10 10.23 -12.13
N PHE A 80 9.91 9.29 -12.61
CA PHE A 80 10.00 7.93 -12.07
C PHE A 80 10.78 7.86 -10.75
N ASN A 81 11.41 8.95 -10.34
CA ASN A 81 11.83 9.23 -8.96
C ASN A 81 10.65 9.62 -8.03
N ARG A 82 9.44 9.15 -8.32
CA ARG A 82 8.29 9.20 -7.41
C ARG A 82 7.75 7.79 -7.30
N TYR A 83 7.45 7.34 -6.08
CA TYR A 83 7.20 5.93 -5.81
C TYR A 83 6.00 5.35 -6.56
N TRP A 84 4.91 6.09 -6.74
CA TRP A 84 3.77 5.64 -7.56
C TRP A 84 4.11 5.58 -9.07
N ASN A 85 4.94 6.51 -9.57
CA ASN A 85 5.39 6.47 -10.96
C ASN A 85 6.39 5.33 -11.17
N PHE A 86 7.29 5.07 -10.21
CA PHE A 86 8.17 3.91 -10.21
C PHE A 86 7.35 2.61 -10.34
N VAL A 87 6.28 2.47 -9.54
CA VAL A 87 5.33 1.35 -9.64
C VAL A 87 4.72 1.28 -11.04
N ALA A 88 4.25 2.40 -11.60
CA ALA A 88 3.69 2.43 -12.95
C ALA A 88 4.69 2.01 -14.02
N GLY A 89 5.96 2.41 -13.90
CA GLY A 89 7.02 2.00 -14.83
C GLY A 89 7.27 0.49 -14.78
N CYS A 90 7.38 -0.06 -13.57
CA CYS A 90 7.53 -1.51 -13.37
C CYS A 90 6.33 -2.29 -13.93
N MET A 91 5.12 -1.90 -13.56
CA MET A 91 3.90 -2.65 -13.89
C MET A 91 3.44 -2.44 -15.34
N GLY A 92 3.67 -1.24 -15.90
CA GLY A 92 3.26 -0.87 -17.25
C GLY A 92 4.25 -1.25 -18.36
N TYR A 93 5.46 -1.68 -18.03
CA TYR A 93 6.50 -1.98 -19.03
C TYR A 93 6.03 -2.95 -20.12
N LYS A 94 5.32 -4.03 -19.76
CA LYS A 94 4.80 -5.02 -20.72
C LYS A 94 3.75 -4.46 -21.68
N ASN A 95 3.09 -3.36 -21.31
CA ASN A 95 2.05 -2.69 -22.08
C ASN A 95 2.62 -1.59 -22.99
N GLY A 96 3.92 -1.29 -22.85
CA GLY A 96 4.57 -0.13 -23.47
C GLY A 96 4.28 1.17 -22.73
N ILE A 97 5.28 2.05 -22.71
CA ILE A 97 5.22 3.36 -22.05
C ILE A 97 5.43 4.45 -23.09
N TYR A 98 4.47 5.36 -23.17
CA TYR A 98 4.34 6.34 -24.24
C TYR A 98 4.24 7.76 -23.70
N LEU A 99 4.74 8.72 -24.47
CA LEU A 99 4.48 10.14 -24.32
C LEU A 99 3.06 10.47 -24.82
N LEU A 100 2.56 11.68 -24.53
CA LEU A 100 1.23 12.12 -24.96
C LEU A 100 1.09 12.20 -26.49
N ASP A 101 2.19 12.44 -27.20
CA ASP A 101 2.29 12.40 -28.67
C ASP A 101 2.53 10.99 -29.23
N GLN A 102 2.39 9.95 -28.38
CA GLN A 102 2.53 8.53 -28.72
C GLN A 102 3.96 8.07 -29.06
N THR A 103 4.97 8.88 -28.77
CA THR A 103 6.37 8.42 -28.82
C THR A 103 6.63 7.38 -27.74
N GLU A 104 7.18 6.22 -28.09
CA GLU A 104 7.53 5.18 -27.11
C GLU A 104 8.83 5.51 -26.36
N VAL A 105 8.80 5.39 -25.03
CA VAL A 105 9.92 5.69 -24.13
C VAL A 105 10.20 4.56 -23.13
N SER A 106 9.68 3.35 -23.38
CA SER A 106 9.82 2.17 -22.52
C SER A 106 11.29 1.90 -22.12
N ALA A 107 12.22 2.03 -23.07
CA ALA A 107 13.65 1.79 -22.83
C ALA A 107 14.29 2.82 -21.88
N ILE A 108 13.91 4.11 -22.01
CA ILE A 108 14.38 5.19 -21.13
C ILE A 108 13.90 4.93 -19.71
N VAL A 109 12.61 4.62 -19.55
CA VAL A 109 12.02 4.30 -18.24
C VAL A 109 12.68 3.06 -17.63
N ALA A 110 12.91 2.00 -18.42
CA ALA A 110 13.56 0.79 -17.94
C ALA A 110 14.97 1.05 -17.39
N LYS A 111 15.72 1.97 -18.01
CA LYS A 111 17.04 2.41 -17.49
C LYS A 111 16.90 3.04 -16.10
N VAL A 112 15.95 3.96 -15.92
CA VAL A 112 15.68 4.60 -14.63
C VAL A 112 15.31 3.55 -13.57
N ILE A 113 14.38 2.64 -13.88
CA ILE A 113 13.96 1.57 -12.96
C ILE A 113 15.15 0.66 -12.59
N LYS A 114 16.01 0.31 -13.56
CA LYS A 114 17.21 -0.50 -13.32
C LYS A 114 18.21 0.18 -12.40
N GLU A 115 18.41 1.49 -12.55
CA GLU A 115 19.29 2.26 -11.68
C GLU A 115 18.72 2.37 -10.26
N ARG A 116 17.40 2.57 -10.13
CA ARG A 116 16.73 2.63 -8.82
C ARG A 116 16.72 1.28 -8.11
N THR A 117 16.49 0.17 -8.81
CA THR A 117 16.59 -1.17 -8.20
C THR A 117 18.01 -1.48 -7.71
N LYS A 118 19.07 -0.98 -8.37
CA LYS A 118 20.44 -1.06 -7.83
C LYS A 118 20.60 -0.22 -6.56
N PHE A 119 20.02 0.98 -6.52
CA PHE A 119 20.02 1.82 -5.31
C PHE A 119 19.42 1.08 -4.11
N PHE A 120 18.26 0.44 -4.26
CA PHE A 120 17.60 -0.31 -3.17
C PHE A 120 18.34 -1.57 -2.71
N LYS A 121 19.23 -2.11 -3.53
CA LYS A 121 20.10 -3.22 -3.11
C LYS A 121 21.18 -2.75 -2.14
N LEU A 122 21.57 -1.49 -2.21
CA LEU A 122 22.65 -0.90 -1.42
C LEU A 122 22.14 -0.02 -0.28
N ASN A 123 20.89 0.46 -0.37
CA ASN A 123 20.29 1.41 0.56
C ASN A 123 19.02 0.82 1.16
N GLU A 124 18.87 0.97 2.48
CA GLU A 124 17.74 0.39 3.22
C GLU A 124 16.43 1.14 3.04
N ASN A 125 16.45 2.34 2.45
CA ASN A 125 15.23 3.02 2.03
C ASN A 125 15.52 4.05 0.93
N TRP A 126 14.45 4.48 0.27
CA TRP A 126 14.45 5.73 -0.49
C TRP A 126 13.55 6.74 0.20
N LYS A 127 14.15 7.81 0.70
CA LYS A 127 13.46 8.92 1.34
C LYS A 127 13.19 10.04 0.34
N LYS A 128 11.96 10.54 0.31
CA LYS A 128 11.57 11.75 -0.43
C LYS A 128 10.60 12.59 0.41
N GLY A 129 11.14 13.68 0.96
CA GLY A 129 10.41 14.51 1.92
C GLY A 129 10.03 13.68 3.15
N THR A 130 8.73 13.61 3.42
CA THR A 130 8.15 12.96 4.60
C THR A 130 7.78 11.49 4.36
N ASN A 131 8.22 10.94 3.22
CA ASN A 131 7.89 9.59 2.77
C ASN A 131 9.17 8.75 2.60
N SER A 132 9.10 7.49 3.02
CA SER A 132 10.08 6.45 2.70
C SER A 132 9.41 5.38 1.87
N PHE A 133 10.05 4.97 0.77
CA PHE A 133 9.57 3.92 -0.12
C PHE A 133 10.59 2.81 -0.25
N ILE A 134 10.13 1.56 -0.17
CA ILE A 134 10.97 0.37 -0.27
C ILE A 134 10.26 -0.66 -1.17
N PRO A 135 10.59 -0.73 -2.47
CA PRO A 135 10.05 -1.72 -3.39
C PRO A 135 10.92 -2.96 -3.49
N SER A 136 10.27 -4.09 -3.74
CA SER A 136 10.85 -5.35 -4.19
C SER A 136 10.18 -5.72 -5.52
N VAL A 137 10.98 -5.72 -6.59
CA VAL A 137 10.52 -5.97 -7.96
C VAL A 137 10.91 -7.38 -8.36
N GLN A 138 9.94 -8.29 -8.39
CA GLN A 138 10.16 -9.69 -8.74
C GLN A 138 10.71 -9.83 -10.17
N HIS A 139 11.65 -10.76 -10.37
CA HIS A 139 12.36 -11.00 -11.64
C HIS A 139 13.14 -9.80 -12.20
N SER A 140 13.31 -8.73 -11.42
CA SER A 140 14.28 -7.68 -11.77
C SER A 140 15.71 -8.14 -11.51
N ALA A 141 16.69 -7.37 -11.98
CA ALA A 141 18.11 -7.64 -11.70
C ALA A 141 18.45 -7.57 -10.20
N ASN A 142 17.66 -6.84 -9.40
CA ASN A 142 17.84 -6.69 -7.96
C ASN A 142 16.48 -6.76 -7.25
N PRO A 143 15.91 -7.98 -7.12
CA PRO A 143 14.55 -8.16 -6.61
C PRO A 143 14.43 -8.00 -5.09
N PHE A 144 15.56 -8.04 -4.39
CA PHE A 144 15.64 -8.08 -2.93
C PHE A 144 16.28 -6.79 -2.39
N PRO A 145 15.48 -5.79 -1.96
CA PRO A 145 16.02 -4.59 -1.33
C PRO A 145 16.71 -4.94 -0.01
N SER A 146 17.87 -4.32 0.28
CA SER A 146 18.66 -4.61 1.49
C SER A 146 17.91 -4.30 2.79
N ALA A 147 16.92 -3.42 2.70
CA ALA A 147 15.99 -3.10 3.78
C ALA A 147 15.37 -4.34 4.43
N PHE A 148 14.87 -5.27 3.60
CA PHE A 148 14.08 -6.42 4.05
C PHE A 148 14.78 -7.75 3.82
N TYR A 149 15.85 -7.77 3.01
CA TYR A 149 16.47 -9.01 2.56
C TYR A 149 17.98 -8.97 2.74
N PHE A 150 18.55 -10.13 3.05
CA PHE A 150 19.97 -10.37 2.85
C PHE A 150 20.29 -10.51 1.36
N SER A 151 21.58 -10.43 1.01
CA SER A 151 22.04 -10.51 -0.38
C SER A 151 21.69 -11.84 -1.08
N ASN A 152 21.47 -12.90 -0.31
CA ASN A 152 21.02 -14.21 -0.80
C ASN A 152 19.50 -14.31 -1.03
N GLY A 153 18.74 -13.24 -0.78
CA GLY A 153 17.29 -13.19 -0.95
C GLY A 153 16.49 -13.71 0.25
N THR A 154 17.15 -14.14 1.32
CA THR A 154 16.48 -14.51 2.57
C THR A 154 15.91 -13.26 3.25
N LEU A 155 14.68 -13.33 3.74
CA LEU A 155 14.05 -12.26 4.50
C LEU A 155 14.80 -12.04 5.83
N LYS A 156 15.06 -10.78 6.18
CA LYS A 156 15.63 -10.38 7.46
C LYS A 156 14.70 -10.78 8.61
N SER A 157 15.27 -11.01 9.78
CA SER A 157 14.50 -11.37 10.97
C SER A 157 13.63 -10.22 11.46
N LYS A 158 12.60 -10.56 12.24
CA LYS A 158 11.72 -9.58 12.92
C LYS A 158 12.49 -8.53 13.72
N LYS A 159 13.56 -8.94 14.41
CA LYS A 159 14.43 -8.03 15.17
C LYS A 159 15.09 -6.98 14.26
N GLU A 160 15.60 -7.39 13.11
CA GLU A 160 16.26 -6.48 12.17
C GLU A 160 15.27 -5.52 11.50
N ILE A 161 14.06 -5.97 11.19
CA ILE A 161 13.01 -5.09 10.63
C ILE A 161 12.51 -4.09 11.69
N ILE A 162 12.44 -4.47 12.97
CA ILE A 162 12.15 -3.54 14.07
C ILE A 162 13.20 -2.43 14.13
N GLU A 163 14.49 -2.78 14.05
CA GLU A 163 15.57 -1.78 14.07
C GLU A 163 15.51 -0.82 12.87
N LEU A 164 15.22 -1.34 11.66
CA LEU A 164 15.00 -0.49 10.48
C LEU A 164 13.85 0.50 10.70
N SER A 165 12.75 0.03 11.29
CA SER A 165 11.55 0.83 11.54
C SER A 165 11.81 1.93 12.56
N LYS A 166 12.61 1.64 13.60
CA LYS A 166 13.08 2.62 14.58
C LYS A 166 13.83 3.76 13.90
N ASN A 167 14.75 3.45 12.98
CA ASN A 167 15.52 4.46 12.25
C ASN A 167 14.62 5.36 11.39
N ILE A 168 13.62 4.79 10.70
CA ILE A 168 12.64 5.57 9.94
C ILE A 168 11.83 6.51 10.84
N LEU A 169 11.42 6.05 12.02
CA LEU A 169 10.66 6.85 12.98
C LEU A 169 11.49 7.99 13.60
N ILE A 170 12.75 7.71 13.96
CA ILE A 170 13.70 8.74 14.43
C ILE A 170 13.82 9.84 13.38
N ASP A 171 13.97 9.45 12.11
CA ASP A 171 14.11 10.35 10.97
C ASP A 171 12.88 11.24 10.77
N ILE A 172 11.69 10.67 10.92
CA ILE A 172 10.43 11.42 10.86
C ILE A 172 10.34 12.39 12.03
N SER A 173 10.62 11.94 13.25
CA SER A 173 10.50 12.76 14.46
C SER A 173 11.45 13.96 14.44
N LYS A 174 12.70 13.75 14.00
CA LYS A 174 13.67 14.83 13.78
C LYS A 174 13.20 15.87 12.76
N SER A 175 12.33 15.50 11.83
CA SER A 175 11.84 16.42 10.79
C SER A 175 10.75 17.37 11.29
N TYR A 176 10.15 17.12 12.46
CA TYR A 176 9.01 17.90 12.96
C TYR A 176 9.27 18.58 14.31
N ILE A 177 9.96 17.94 15.26
CA ILE A 177 10.19 18.52 16.60
C ILE A 177 11.65 18.32 17.03
N SER A 178 12.39 19.42 17.14
CA SER A 178 13.72 19.48 17.76
C SER A 178 13.59 19.32 19.27
N GLY A 179 13.48 18.07 19.74
CA GLY A 179 13.27 17.76 21.16
C GLY A 179 12.39 16.54 21.44
N THR A 180 11.92 15.84 20.40
CA THR A 180 11.18 14.58 20.56
C THR A 180 11.94 13.63 21.49
N SER A 181 11.32 13.29 22.62
CA SER A 181 11.87 12.31 23.54
C SER A 181 12.08 10.97 22.83
N THR A 182 13.28 10.41 22.93
CA THR A 182 13.61 9.07 22.42
C THR A 182 12.68 7.99 23.01
N PHE A 183 12.06 8.25 24.16
CA PHE A 183 11.11 7.36 24.81
C PHE A 183 9.82 7.15 24.00
N VAL A 184 9.29 8.19 23.36
CA VAL A 184 8.09 8.07 22.49
C VAL A 184 8.42 7.14 21.32
N LEU A 185 9.61 7.28 20.75
CA LEU A 185 10.08 6.46 19.64
C LEU A 185 10.22 4.97 20.03
N GLU A 186 10.71 4.68 21.23
CA GLU A 186 10.82 3.32 21.78
C GLU A 186 9.47 2.68 22.12
N HIS A 187 8.41 3.49 22.29
CA HIS A 187 7.06 2.96 22.54
C HIS A 187 6.34 2.53 21.26
N TYR A 188 6.75 3.10 20.11
CA TYR A 188 6.16 2.82 18.81
C TYR A 188 7.07 2.00 17.87
N ASP A 189 8.38 1.92 18.11
CA ASP A 189 9.31 1.21 17.22
C ASP A 189 9.02 -0.29 17.13
N LYS A 190 8.83 -0.96 18.27
CA LYS A 190 8.47 -2.37 18.33
C LYS A 190 7.14 -2.61 17.65
N LEU A 191 6.12 -1.81 17.99
CA LEU A 191 4.80 -1.88 17.36
C LEU A 191 4.89 -1.81 15.84
N ILE A 192 5.51 -0.76 15.32
CA ILE A 192 5.57 -0.46 13.90
C ILE A 192 6.44 -1.49 13.17
N GLY A 193 7.55 -1.88 13.77
CA GLY A 193 8.42 -2.92 13.25
C GLY A 193 7.77 -4.30 13.20
N GLU A 194 6.98 -4.65 14.21
CA GLU A 194 6.18 -5.88 14.21
C GLU A 194 5.13 -5.83 13.09
N ILE A 195 4.36 -4.74 12.96
CA ILE A 195 3.40 -4.56 11.88
C ILE A 195 4.07 -4.70 10.51
N ILE A 196 5.19 -4.01 10.28
CA ILE A 196 5.92 -4.04 9.01
C ILE A 196 6.45 -5.46 8.72
N PHE A 197 7.05 -6.12 9.71
CA PHE A 197 7.57 -7.48 9.53
C PHE A 197 6.45 -8.43 9.10
N GLU A 198 5.34 -8.47 9.82
CA GLU A 198 4.23 -9.40 9.54
C GLU A 198 3.64 -9.16 8.13
N LEU A 199 3.45 -7.90 7.75
CA LEU A 199 2.91 -7.57 6.43
C LEU A 199 3.91 -7.88 5.32
N ILE A 200 5.20 -7.53 5.48
CA ILE A 200 6.24 -7.84 4.49
C ILE A 200 6.44 -9.35 4.35
N GLU A 201 6.43 -10.11 5.43
CA GLU A 201 6.50 -11.57 5.41
C GLU A 201 5.33 -12.17 4.62
N ASN A 202 4.11 -11.65 4.84
CA ASN A 202 2.94 -12.07 4.07
C ASN A 202 3.11 -11.78 2.57
N THR A 203 3.56 -10.57 2.19
CA THR A 203 3.86 -10.28 0.78
C THR A 203 5.00 -11.15 0.25
N HIS A 204 5.94 -11.57 1.11
CA HIS A 204 7.06 -12.40 0.70
C HIS A 204 6.58 -13.77 0.23
N TYR A 205 5.77 -14.44 1.06
CA TYR A 205 5.35 -15.80 0.80
C TYR A 205 4.13 -15.92 -0.13
N TRP A 206 3.23 -14.93 -0.13
CA TRP A 206 1.91 -15.12 -0.74
C TRP A 206 1.66 -14.32 -2.02
N SER A 207 2.46 -13.29 -2.31
CA SER A 207 2.16 -12.38 -3.43
C SER A 207 2.84 -12.70 -4.75
N GLN A 208 3.82 -13.61 -4.76
CA GLN A 208 4.66 -13.86 -5.95
C GLN A 208 3.96 -14.67 -7.05
N SER A 209 2.86 -15.35 -6.69
CA SER A 209 2.10 -16.24 -7.55
C SER A 209 0.60 -16.02 -7.44
N ASP A 210 -0.12 -16.48 -8.45
CA ASP A 210 -1.58 -16.47 -8.43
C ASP A 210 -2.16 -17.51 -7.46
N TYR A 211 -3.48 -17.65 -7.47
CA TYR A 211 -4.23 -18.61 -6.65
C TYR A 211 -3.91 -20.08 -6.98
N SER A 212 -3.39 -20.34 -8.18
CA SER A 212 -2.96 -21.66 -8.65
C SER A 212 -1.47 -21.95 -8.39
N ASN A 213 -0.78 -21.04 -7.69
CA ASN A 213 0.68 -21.04 -7.47
C ASN A 213 1.51 -20.85 -8.74
N LYS A 214 0.93 -20.32 -9.81
CA LYS A 214 1.69 -19.90 -10.98
C LYS A 214 2.35 -18.55 -10.72
N THR A 215 3.67 -18.51 -10.81
CA THR A 215 4.46 -17.29 -10.60
C THR A 215 4.12 -16.22 -11.62
N PHE A 216 3.94 -14.98 -11.16
CA PHE A 216 3.72 -13.86 -12.06
C PHE A 216 5.00 -13.48 -12.83
N PRO A 217 4.90 -13.13 -14.13
CA PRO A 217 6.08 -12.70 -14.90
C PRO A 217 6.67 -11.38 -14.41
N THR A 218 5.83 -10.53 -13.82
CA THR A 218 6.22 -9.29 -13.15
C THR A 218 5.43 -9.21 -11.86
N GLY A 219 6.14 -9.08 -10.74
CA GLY A 219 5.58 -8.94 -9.40
C GLY A 219 6.20 -7.71 -8.72
N LEU A 220 5.44 -7.06 -7.87
CA LEU A 220 5.86 -5.89 -7.13
C LEU A 220 5.24 -5.96 -5.74
N ARG A 221 6.08 -5.78 -4.73
CA ARG A 221 5.67 -5.59 -3.34
C ARG A 221 6.43 -4.43 -2.75
N GLY A 222 5.87 -3.76 -1.76
CA GLY A 222 6.59 -2.65 -1.16
C GLY A 222 5.95 -2.06 0.08
N LEU A 223 6.76 -1.26 0.76
CA LEU A 223 6.38 -0.43 1.89
C LEU A 223 6.42 1.04 1.45
N VAL A 224 5.32 1.75 1.67
CA VAL A 224 5.28 3.22 1.73
C VAL A 224 5.09 3.59 3.20
N PHE A 225 6.03 4.34 3.73
CA PHE A 225 5.94 4.90 5.06
C PHE A 225 5.85 6.41 4.93
N SER A 226 4.78 7.01 5.44
CA SER A 226 4.52 8.44 5.29
C SER A 226 4.21 9.08 6.63
N SER A 227 4.57 10.34 6.79
CA SER A 227 4.17 11.15 7.94
C SER A 227 3.36 12.35 7.49
N HIS A 228 2.24 12.55 8.20
CA HIS A 228 1.27 13.61 7.95
C HIS A 228 1.20 14.48 9.20
N HIS A 229 1.55 15.76 9.04
CA HIS A 229 1.63 16.73 10.13
C HIS A 229 0.72 17.93 9.86
N GLY A 230 0.04 18.40 10.90
CA GLY A 230 -0.67 19.67 10.87
C GLY A 230 -1.72 19.79 11.97
N ASN A 231 -2.45 20.89 11.97
CA ASN A 231 -3.61 21.05 12.83
C ASN A 231 -4.76 20.13 12.39
N LYS A 232 -5.79 20.01 13.24
CA LYS A 232 -6.96 19.16 12.98
C LYS A 232 -7.60 19.47 11.63
N GLU A 233 -7.80 20.75 11.32
CA GLU A 233 -8.41 21.19 10.06
C GLU A 233 -7.61 20.74 8.84
N THR A 234 -6.28 20.88 8.88
CA THR A 234 -5.37 20.45 7.80
C THR A 234 -5.49 18.94 7.55
N LEU A 235 -5.45 18.14 8.62
CA LEU A 235 -5.54 16.68 8.52
C LEU A 235 -6.92 16.22 8.04
N LEU A 236 -7.99 16.87 8.49
CA LEU A 236 -9.36 16.62 8.00
C LEU A 236 -9.52 16.98 6.52
N ASN A 237 -8.98 18.10 6.07
CA ASN A 237 -8.99 18.50 4.67
C ASN A 237 -8.27 17.50 3.76
N ASN A 238 -7.21 16.87 4.27
CA ASN A 238 -6.44 15.84 3.57
C ASN A 238 -7.16 14.48 3.48
N CYS A 239 -8.32 14.29 4.13
CA CYS A 239 -9.11 13.07 4.02
C CYS A 239 -10.62 13.35 3.81
N LYS A 240 -10.97 14.56 3.37
CA LYS A 240 -12.36 15.07 3.29
C LYS A 240 -13.33 14.19 2.49
N ASP A 241 -12.82 13.42 1.53
CA ASP A 241 -13.60 12.55 0.65
C ASP A 241 -13.50 11.05 1.01
N ASP A 242 -12.77 10.73 2.08
CA ASP A 242 -12.74 9.41 2.73
C ASP A 242 -13.44 9.49 4.08
N LYS A 243 -14.77 9.37 4.08
CA LYS A 243 -15.62 9.54 5.28
C LYS A 243 -15.15 8.68 6.47
N PRO A 244 -14.85 7.37 6.34
CA PRO A 244 -14.32 6.58 7.44
C PRO A 244 -13.05 7.16 8.06
N LEU A 245 -12.08 7.57 7.23
CA LEU A 245 -10.84 8.14 7.73
C LEU A 245 -11.05 9.54 8.33
N TYR A 246 -11.91 10.35 7.71
CA TYR A 246 -12.31 11.66 8.22
C TYR A 246 -12.92 11.56 9.63
N GLU A 247 -13.87 10.64 9.82
CA GLU A 247 -14.49 10.41 11.11
C GLU A 247 -13.49 9.94 12.16
N TYR A 248 -12.58 9.03 11.79
CA TYR A 248 -11.50 8.59 12.66
C TYR A 248 -10.62 9.77 13.10
N ILE A 249 -10.07 10.55 12.16
CA ILE A 249 -9.22 11.72 12.48
C ILE A 249 -9.98 12.75 13.32
N SER A 250 -11.26 12.98 13.02
CA SER A 250 -12.10 13.94 13.76
C SER A 250 -12.30 13.54 15.23
N ASN A 251 -12.45 12.24 15.51
CA ASN A 251 -12.62 11.71 16.86
C ASN A 251 -11.30 11.51 17.60
N LEU A 252 -10.22 11.28 16.86
CA LEU A 252 -8.89 11.07 17.41
C LEU A 252 -8.27 12.37 17.92
N ILE A 253 -8.38 13.45 17.13
CA ILE A 253 -7.80 14.75 17.43
C ILE A 253 -8.88 15.64 18.04
N THR A 254 -8.83 15.86 19.35
CA THR A 254 -9.86 16.63 20.07
C THR A 254 -9.58 18.13 20.12
N ASN A 255 -8.32 18.55 19.98
CA ASN A 255 -7.89 19.94 19.99
C ASN A 255 -7.33 20.37 18.61
N ASN A 256 -7.24 21.69 18.36
CA ASN A 256 -6.72 22.20 17.07
C ASN A 256 -5.23 22.59 17.15
N VAL A 257 -4.44 21.91 17.98
CA VAL A 257 -3.00 22.18 18.12
C VAL A 257 -2.28 21.87 16.80
N ALA A 258 -1.25 22.65 16.47
CA ALA A 258 -0.57 22.58 15.18
C ALA A 258 0.26 21.30 14.96
N ASP A 259 0.60 20.58 16.03
CA ASP A 259 1.65 19.56 16.03
C ASP A 259 1.13 18.11 16.03
N ASN A 260 -0.06 17.88 15.48
CA ASN A 260 -0.57 16.51 15.37
C ASN A 260 0.19 15.76 14.26
N VAL A 261 0.68 14.56 14.59
CA VAL A 261 1.37 13.67 13.65
C VAL A 261 0.61 12.35 13.50
N ILE A 262 0.27 12.03 12.25
CA ILE A 262 -0.25 10.73 11.85
C ILE A 262 0.81 10.05 10.99
N VAL A 263 1.25 8.87 11.43
CA VAL A 263 2.08 7.99 10.62
C VAL A 263 1.19 7.06 9.81
N GLU A 264 1.45 7.00 8.51
CA GLU A 264 0.85 6.06 7.58
C GLU A 264 1.88 4.97 7.22
N ILE A 265 1.49 3.72 7.42
CA ILE A 265 2.26 2.54 7.03
C ILE A 265 1.42 1.80 6.00
N SER A 266 1.86 1.83 4.75
CA SER A 266 1.17 1.16 3.66
C SER A 266 2.03 0.05 3.06
N VAL A 267 1.58 -1.19 3.18
CA VAL A 267 2.23 -2.36 2.59
C VAL A 267 1.34 -2.91 1.49
N PHE A 268 1.95 -3.15 0.33
CA PHE A 268 1.22 -3.59 -0.84
C PHE A 268 1.93 -4.69 -1.60
N ASP A 269 1.14 -5.39 -2.39
CA ASP A 269 1.63 -6.37 -3.36
C ASP A 269 0.76 -6.45 -4.62
N SER A 270 1.32 -7.08 -5.67
CA SER A 270 0.65 -7.35 -6.94
C SER A 270 0.26 -8.81 -7.15
N GLY A 271 0.04 -9.54 -6.05
CA GLY A 271 -0.43 -10.91 -6.02
C GLY A 271 -1.89 -11.07 -6.46
N SER A 272 -2.49 -12.23 -6.19
CA SER A 272 -3.90 -12.52 -6.53
C SER A 272 -4.92 -12.00 -5.50
N GLY A 273 -4.45 -11.42 -4.40
CA GLY A 273 -5.29 -10.98 -3.28
C GLY A 273 -5.61 -12.09 -2.27
N LEU A 274 -6.08 -11.68 -1.09
CA LEU A 274 -6.29 -12.57 0.07
C LEU A 274 -7.32 -13.67 -0.20
N ALA A 275 -8.53 -13.34 -0.66
CA ALA A 275 -9.60 -14.30 -0.86
C ALA A 275 -9.23 -15.36 -1.91
N SER A 276 -8.71 -14.91 -3.05
CA SER A 276 -8.29 -15.80 -4.15
C SER A 276 -7.17 -16.73 -3.72
N LYS A 277 -6.15 -16.21 -3.03
CA LYS A 277 -5.02 -17.01 -2.54
C LYS A 277 -5.45 -18.01 -1.48
N TRP A 278 -6.26 -17.56 -0.52
CA TRP A 278 -6.82 -18.40 0.55
C TRP A 278 -7.67 -19.55 0.00
N SER A 279 -8.60 -19.23 -0.89
CA SER A 279 -9.56 -20.20 -1.43
C SER A 279 -9.00 -21.02 -2.60
N LYS A 280 -7.80 -20.69 -3.09
CA LYS A 280 -7.17 -21.25 -4.31
C LYS A 280 -8.11 -21.17 -5.52
N LYS A 281 -8.78 -20.03 -5.68
CA LYS A 281 -9.79 -19.77 -6.72
C LYS A 281 -9.54 -18.44 -7.42
N ASP A 282 -9.93 -18.36 -8.69
CA ASP A 282 -9.97 -17.06 -9.36
C ASP A 282 -11.03 -16.19 -8.69
N ILE A 283 -10.84 -14.87 -8.70
CA ILE A 283 -11.83 -13.95 -8.16
C ILE A 283 -13.17 -13.99 -8.94
N SER A 284 -13.16 -14.45 -10.20
CA SER A 284 -14.37 -14.71 -10.99
C SER A 284 -15.25 -15.81 -10.42
N ASP A 285 -14.65 -16.77 -9.72
CA ASP A 285 -15.30 -18.03 -9.32
C ASP A 285 -16.06 -17.88 -8.00
N PHE A 286 -16.03 -16.69 -7.40
CA PHE A 286 -16.79 -16.39 -6.20
C PHE A 286 -18.22 -16.03 -6.54
N ASN A 287 -19.17 -16.74 -5.94
CA ASN A 287 -20.60 -16.58 -6.21
C ASN A 287 -21.18 -15.26 -5.68
N SER A 288 -20.57 -14.68 -4.64
CA SER A 288 -21.01 -13.41 -4.06
C SER A 288 -19.86 -12.71 -3.35
N LYS A 289 -20.06 -11.43 -3.05
CA LYS A 289 -19.11 -10.66 -2.24
C LYS A 289 -19.05 -11.10 -0.79
N ASP A 290 -20.15 -11.60 -0.25
CA ASP A 290 -20.16 -12.12 1.11
C ASP A 290 -19.19 -13.30 1.20
N VAL A 291 -19.17 -14.21 0.20
CA VAL A 291 -18.19 -15.31 0.16
C VAL A 291 -16.76 -14.79 0.04
N ILE A 292 -16.52 -13.72 -0.74
CA ILE A 292 -15.20 -13.06 -0.81
C ILE A 292 -14.83 -12.49 0.56
N TYR A 293 -15.74 -11.79 1.22
CA TYR A 293 -15.54 -11.19 2.54
C TYR A 293 -15.21 -12.26 3.59
N GLU A 294 -16.01 -13.32 3.68
CA GLU A 294 -15.76 -14.44 4.59
C GLU A 294 -14.40 -15.09 4.34
N ALA A 295 -14.01 -15.27 3.07
CA ALA A 295 -12.69 -15.79 2.73
C ALA A 295 -11.54 -14.84 3.13
N ILE A 296 -11.74 -13.52 3.04
CA ILE A 296 -10.79 -12.53 3.56
C ILE A 296 -10.69 -12.68 5.07
N ILE A 297 -11.81 -12.66 5.80
CA ILE A 297 -11.82 -12.75 7.27
C ILE A 297 -11.18 -14.07 7.73
N ASP A 298 -11.49 -15.19 7.09
CA ASP A 298 -10.87 -16.50 7.38
C ASP A 298 -9.34 -16.47 7.21
N CYS A 299 -8.85 -15.72 6.21
CA CYS A 299 -7.42 -15.50 6.02
C CYS A 299 -6.78 -14.62 7.10
N LEU A 300 -7.57 -13.76 7.78
CA LEU A 300 -7.09 -12.91 8.88
C LEU A 300 -7.07 -13.65 10.23
N ILE A 301 -7.91 -14.67 10.38
CA ILE A 301 -8.07 -15.42 11.62
C ILE A 301 -6.82 -16.26 11.92
N LYS A 302 -6.44 -16.24 13.19
CA LYS A 302 -5.31 -17.00 13.74
C LYS A 302 -5.45 -18.51 13.53
N ASN A 303 -4.33 -19.17 13.22
CA ASN A 303 -4.18 -20.63 13.06
C ASN A 303 -4.97 -21.29 11.94
N ASN A 304 -5.53 -20.52 10.99
CA ASN A 304 -6.25 -21.10 9.86
C ASN A 304 -5.32 -21.60 8.74
N THR A 305 -4.09 -21.08 8.62
CA THR A 305 -3.14 -21.50 7.57
C THR A 305 -2.48 -22.85 7.90
N SER A 306 -2.68 -23.86 7.03
CA SER A 306 -2.15 -25.23 7.21
C SER A 306 -0.68 -25.44 6.81
N ASP A 307 0.02 -24.42 6.29
CA ASP A 307 1.38 -24.56 5.76
C ASP A 307 2.45 -24.47 6.86
N LYS A 308 3.16 -25.59 7.08
CA LYS A 308 4.21 -25.77 8.10
C LYS A 308 5.62 -25.32 7.68
N THR A 309 5.76 -24.62 6.54
CA THR A 309 7.07 -24.37 5.91
C THR A 309 7.79 -23.12 6.40
N SER A 310 7.17 -22.27 7.24
CA SER A 310 7.90 -21.24 8.00
C SER A 310 8.14 -21.72 9.42
N SER A 311 9.32 -21.38 9.95
CA SER A 311 9.68 -21.58 11.36
C SER A 311 8.90 -20.67 12.33
N TYR A 312 8.04 -19.77 11.83
CA TYR A 312 7.15 -18.91 12.60
C TYR A 312 5.71 -19.46 12.54
N GLU A 313 5.00 -19.46 13.68
CA GLU A 313 3.60 -19.89 13.79
C GLU A 313 2.69 -18.95 12.96
N ARG A 314 2.39 -19.33 11.71
CA ARG A 314 1.57 -18.53 10.77
C ARG A 314 0.15 -18.35 11.30
N GLY A 315 -0.42 -17.17 11.07
CA GLY A 315 -1.74 -16.74 11.58
C GLY A 315 -1.67 -15.93 12.88
N PHE A 316 -0.56 -15.94 13.61
CA PHE A 316 -0.36 -15.03 14.74
C PHE A 316 -0.13 -13.58 14.31
N GLY A 317 0.48 -13.38 13.14
CA GLY A 317 0.92 -12.06 12.68
C GLY A 317 -0.17 -11.03 12.59
N LEU A 318 -1.27 -11.35 11.90
CA LEU A 318 -2.35 -10.40 11.68
C LEU A 318 -3.24 -10.22 12.91
N HIS A 319 -3.45 -11.26 13.70
CA HIS A 319 -4.07 -11.16 15.02
C HIS A 319 -3.29 -10.22 15.94
N ASN A 320 -1.97 -10.40 16.02
CA ASN A 320 -1.09 -9.55 16.82
C ASN A 320 -1.13 -8.11 16.29
N MET A 321 -1.08 -7.91 14.97
CA MET A 321 -1.25 -6.59 14.35
C MET A 321 -2.56 -5.93 14.79
N MET A 322 -3.69 -6.63 14.75
CA MET A 322 -4.98 -6.05 15.16
C MET A 322 -5.01 -5.70 16.65
N LYS A 323 -4.45 -6.54 17.53
CA LYS A 323 -4.31 -6.25 18.96
C LYS A 323 -3.48 -4.98 19.19
N LEU A 324 -2.34 -4.92 18.52
CA LEU A 324 -1.42 -3.79 18.53
C LEU A 324 -2.08 -2.48 18.06
N LEU A 325 -2.94 -2.54 17.03
CA LEU A 325 -3.75 -1.40 16.59
C LEU A 325 -4.83 -1.01 17.62
N GLY A 326 -5.45 -2.00 18.27
CA GLY A 326 -6.35 -1.81 19.42
C GLY A 326 -5.73 -0.96 20.53
N ASP A 327 -4.56 -1.38 21.00
CA ASP A 327 -3.81 -0.72 22.08
C ASP A 327 -3.33 0.70 21.75
N ARG A 328 -3.37 1.07 20.46
CA ARG A 328 -2.82 2.33 19.94
C ARG A 328 -3.85 3.19 19.20
N LYS A 329 -5.13 2.81 19.30
CA LYS A 329 -6.24 3.52 18.65
C LYS A 329 -5.97 3.73 17.15
N GLY A 330 -5.39 2.74 16.49
CA GLY A 330 -5.03 2.83 15.07
C GLY A 330 -6.25 2.78 14.16
N PHE A 331 -6.02 3.05 12.88
CA PHE A 331 -7.00 2.86 11.82
C PHE A 331 -6.42 1.98 10.72
N LEU A 332 -7.18 0.99 10.29
CA LEU A 332 -6.80 0.08 9.21
C LEU A 332 -7.69 0.31 7.99
N LYS A 333 -7.07 0.37 6.81
CA LYS A 333 -7.70 0.13 5.51
C LYS A 333 -7.09 -1.10 4.87
N LEU A 334 -7.93 -1.93 4.28
CA LEU A 334 -7.55 -3.09 3.48
C LEU A 334 -8.27 -3.01 2.14
N ARG A 335 -7.53 -3.06 1.03
CA ARG A 335 -8.12 -3.29 -0.29
C ARG A 335 -7.57 -4.57 -0.89
N THR A 336 -8.45 -5.48 -1.26
CA THR A 336 -8.11 -6.73 -1.95
C THR A 336 -9.35 -7.34 -2.59
N ASN A 337 -9.18 -8.10 -3.66
CA ASN A 337 -10.25 -8.89 -4.30
C ASN A 337 -11.58 -8.15 -4.58
N GLY A 338 -11.52 -6.84 -4.89
CA GLY A 338 -12.70 -6.02 -5.18
C GLY A 338 -13.35 -5.37 -3.95
N LEU A 339 -12.90 -5.69 -2.74
CA LEU A 339 -13.38 -5.10 -1.49
C LEU A 339 -12.43 -4.03 -0.97
N LYS A 340 -13.00 -2.99 -0.36
CA LYS A 340 -12.28 -1.97 0.40
C LYS A 340 -12.87 -1.96 1.81
N LEU A 341 -12.13 -2.49 2.75
CA LEU A 341 -12.54 -2.74 4.12
C LEU A 341 -11.78 -1.82 5.06
N VAL A 342 -12.40 -1.45 6.17
CA VAL A 342 -11.80 -0.56 7.17
C VAL A 342 -12.10 -1.02 8.59
N ARG A 343 -11.26 -0.62 9.54
CA ARG A 343 -11.57 -0.71 10.97
C ARG A 343 -10.96 0.46 11.71
N ASP A 344 -11.81 1.14 12.48
CA ASP A 344 -11.42 2.15 13.46
C ASP A 344 -11.24 1.44 14.81
N PHE A 345 -9.99 1.28 15.24
CA PHE A 345 -9.68 0.62 16.51
C PHE A 345 -9.86 1.55 17.73
N GLN A 346 -10.07 2.86 17.53
CA GLN A 346 -10.51 3.75 18.61
C GLN A 346 -11.96 3.46 18.96
N LYS A 347 -12.83 3.28 17.96
CA LYS A 347 -14.26 2.99 18.15
C LYS A 347 -14.54 1.52 18.46
N LYS A 348 -13.83 0.60 17.80
CA LYS A 348 -14.00 -0.85 17.93
C LYS A 348 -12.64 -1.52 18.21
N PRO A 349 -12.11 -1.40 19.44
CA PRO A 349 -10.84 -2.02 19.83
C PRO A 349 -10.82 -3.52 19.56
N PHE A 350 -9.63 -4.09 19.39
CA PHE A 350 -9.44 -5.53 19.28
C PHE A 350 -8.66 -6.03 20.50
N ASN A 351 -9.33 -6.78 21.37
CA ASN A 351 -8.79 -7.13 22.70
C ASN A 351 -8.02 -8.46 22.72
N GLY A 352 -7.62 -8.99 21.56
CA GLY A 352 -6.88 -10.25 21.48
C GLY A 352 -7.72 -11.45 21.93
N TYR A 353 -8.95 -11.54 21.43
CA TYR A 353 -9.93 -12.56 21.82
C TYR A 353 -9.36 -13.98 21.74
N ILE A 354 -9.68 -14.79 22.76
CA ILE A 354 -9.23 -16.19 22.89
C ILE A 354 -10.01 -17.10 21.94
N GLU A 355 -11.30 -16.81 21.77
CA GLU A 355 -12.18 -17.50 20.82
C GLU A 355 -12.01 -16.82 19.45
N ASN A 356 -11.47 -17.55 18.47
CA ASN A 356 -11.20 -17.04 17.12
C ASN A 356 -12.48 -16.96 16.27
N ASN A 357 -13.48 -16.19 16.69
CA ASN A 357 -14.72 -16.01 15.93
C ASN A 357 -14.56 -14.93 14.85
N ARG A 358 -15.21 -15.10 13.69
CA ARG A 358 -15.21 -14.13 12.58
C ARG A 358 -15.67 -12.74 12.99
N GLU A 359 -16.66 -12.64 13.88
CA GLU A 359 -17.18 -11.34 14.34
C GLU A 359 -16.11 -10.49 15.05
N ASP A 360 -15.11 -11.12 15.69
CA ASP A 360 -14.03 -10.41 16.37
C ASP A 360 -13.05 -9.75 15.38
N TYR A 361 -12.92 -10.34 14.19
CA TYR A 361 -12.03 -9.88 13.12
C TYR A 361 -12.75 -8.99 12.09
N LYS A 362 -14.04 -8.70 12.32
CA LYS A 362 -14.87 -7.92 11.42
C LYS A 362 -14.22 -6.61 11.00
N LEU A 363 -14.23 -6.38 9.70
CA LEU A 363 -13.89 -5.12 9.06
C LEU A 363 -15.15 -4.56 8.39
N ASP A 364 -15.40 -3.26 8.54
CA ASP A 364 -16.53 -2.59 7.93
C ASP A 364 -16.25 -2.29 6.44
N ASP A 365 -17.27 -2.39 5.58
CA ASP A 365 -17.13 -2.05 4.16
C ASP A 365 -17.13 -0.53 3.96
N TRP A 366 -16.11 -0.02 3.27
CA TRP A 366 -15.89 1.42 3.06
C TRP A 366 -17.02 2.07 2.26
N HIS A 367 -17.53 1.38 1.22
CA HIS A 367 -18.59 1.91 0.37
C HIS A 367 -19.90 2.06 1.15
N SER A 368 -20.19 1.10 2.00
CA SER A 368 -21.36 1.11 2.88
C SER A 368 -21.33 2.31 3.83
N ILE A 369 -20.20 2.60 4.48
CA ILE A 369 -20.05 3.79 5.35
C ILE A 369 -20.20 5.10 4.56
N GLN A 370 -19.73 5.12 3.31
CA GLN A 370 -19.86 6.24 2.36
C GLN A 370 -21.27 6.38 1.75
N ASN A 371 -22.25 5.55 2.14
CA ASN A 371 -23.58 5.46 1.53
C ASN A 371 -23.50 5.27 0.00
N LYS A 372 -22.56 4.43 -0.45
CA LYS A 372 -22.37 4.07 -1.86
C LYS A 372 -22.68 2.59 -2.06
N ALA A 373 -23.23 2.27 -3.23
CA ALA A 373 -23.35 0.89 -3.65
C ALA A 373 -21.97 0.24 -3.72
N ILE A 374 -21.83 -0.91 -3.05
CA ILE A 374 -20.59 -1.68 -3.07
C ILE A 374 -20.31 -2.07 -4.53
N PRO A 375 -19.15 -1.72 -5.09
CA PRO A 375 -18.90 -1.86 -6.52
C PRO A 375 -18.54 -3.29 -6.89
N THR A 376 -18.91 -3.70 -8.11
CA THR A 376 -18.72 -5.07 -8.62
C THR A 376 -17.47 -5.21 -9.48
N TYR A 377 -16.49 -4.33 -9.31
CA TYR A 377 -15.20 -4.43 -10.02
C TYR A 377 -14.23 -5.33 -9.24
N LYS A 378 -13.20 -5.82 -9.93
CA LYS A 378 -12.12 -6.62 -9.35
C LYS A 378 -10.94 -5.70 -8.99
N THR A 379 -10.17 -6.10 -7.99
CA THR A 379 -8.84 -5.53 -7.70
C THR A 379 -7.85 -6.67 -7.59
N GLU A 380 -6.67 -6.47 -8.15
CA GLU A 380 -5.55 -7.42 -8.04
C GLU A 380 -4.65 -6.99 -6.91
N GLY A 381 -3.99 -7.94 -6.23
CA GLY A 381 -3.10 -7.69 -5.12
C GLY A 381 -3.80 -7.38 -3.80
N THR A 382 -2.98 -7.00 -2.82
CA THR A 382 -3.43 -6.58 -1.48
C THR A 382 -2.78 -5.25 -1.12
N MET A 383 -3.54 -4.36 -0.50
CA MET A 383 -3.06 -3.12 0.11
C MET A 383 -3.55 -3.04 1.55
N PHE A 384 -2.62 -3.03 2.49
CA PHE A 384 -2.86 -2.60 3.86
C PHE A 384 -2.39 -1.15 4.00
N SER A 385 -3.24 -0.25 4.49
CA SER A 385 -2.85 1.10 4.91
C SER A 385 -3.26 1.32 6.35
N ILE A 386 -2.28 1.54 7.22
CA ILE A 386 -2.44 1.69 8.66
C ILE A 386 -2.11 3.13 9.03
N PHE A 387 -2.98 3.76 9.82
CA PHE A 387 -2.80 5.12 10.30
C PHE A 387 -2.69 5.11 11.82
N LEU A 388 -1.56 5.59 12.34
CA LEU A 388 -1.26 5.61 13.76
C LEU A 388 -1.05 7.07 14.23
N PRO A 389 -1.74 7.50 15.30
CA PRO A 389 -1.38 8.75 15.96
C PRO A 389 -0.06 8.56 16.68
N ILE A 390 0.89 9.45 16.44
CA ILE A 390 2.10 9.53 17.27
C ILE A 390 1.97 10.77 18.13
N GLN A 391 1.82 10.56 19.44
CA GLN A 391 1.91 11.64 20.42
C GLN A 391 3.40 11.96 20.62
N ILE A 392 3.89 12.99 19.95
CA ILE A 392 5.24 13.51 20.13
C ILE A 392 5.17 14.59 21.21
N ASN A 393 5.05 14.19 22.48
CA ASN A 393 5.14 15.10 23.63
C ASN A 393 6.30 14.71 24.52
#